data_AF-A0A4U7DI85-F1
#
_entry.id   AF-A0A4U7DI85-F1
#
_cell.length_a   1.000
_cell.length_b   1.000
_cell.length_c   1.000
_cell.angle_alpha   90.00
_cell.angle_beta   90.00
_cell.angle_gamma   90.00
#
_symmetry.space_group_name_H-M   'P 1'
#
loop_
_entity.id
_entity.type
_entity.pdbx_description
1 polymer ?
#
loop_
_entity_poly.entity_id
_entity_poly.type
_entity_poly.pdbx_seq_one_letter_code
_entity_poly.pdbx_strand_id
1 'polypeptide(L)'
;HVAYFMIGAYVTVVLTMPAGAAGYNGIGGFALPEIFGVLGPVGSLFGWVLGVLGGMIAAALISLAVGVPTLRLREDYLAITALGIATILTTVVNDEEWLFNGPFGINTVHTPLREVFPLSLGGFTVNMVIFGALSLATFALTGYWLVRVFQRQGRRGRLILGVLV
;
A
#
# COMPACT_ATOMS: atom_id res chain seq x y z
N HIS A 1 -6.49 11.92 3.70
CA HIS A 1 -6.30 10.46 3.90
C HIS A 1 -5.00 9.96 3.26
N VAL A 2 -4.73 10.27 1.99
CA VAL A 2 -3.52 9.79 1.27
C VAL A 2 -2.20 10.26 1.91
N ALA A 3 -2.13 11.51 2.36
CA ALA A 3 -0.89 12.07 2.90
C ALA A 3 -0.42 11.41 4.22
N TYR A 4 -1.33 11.03 5.12
CA TYR A 4 -0.95 10.35 6.37
C TYR A 4 -0.55 8.89 6.13
N PHE A 5 -1.20 8.22 5.19
CA PHE A 5 -0.80 6.89 4.75
C PHE A 5 0.62 6.92 4.17
N MET A 6 0.94 7.92 3.34
CA MET A 6 2.26 8.12 2.78
C MET A 6 3.34 8.20 3.87
N ILE A 7 3.14 9.02 4.91
CA ILE A 7 4.09 9.15 6.03
C ILE A 7 4.32 7.80 6.72
N GLY A 8 3.24 7.09 7.07
CA GLY A 8 3.35 5.78 7.70
C GLY A 8 4.09 4.77 6.83
N ALA A 9 3.78 4.75 5.53
CA ALA A 9 4.44 3.88 4.57
C ALA A 9 5.94 4.17 4.47
N TYR A 10 6.36 5.43 4.32
CA TYR A 10 7.77 5.79 4.26
C TYR A 10 8.52 5.44 5.55
N VAL A 11 7.95 5.73 6.72
CA VAL A 11 8.57 5.37 8.00
C VAL A 11 8.72 3.85 8.13
N THR A 12 7.68 3.08 7.78
CA THR A 12 7.77 1.62 7.78
C THR A 12 8.84 1.12 6.80
N VAL A 13 8.93 1.68 5.59
CA VAL A 13 9.96 1.29 4.61
C VAL A 13 11.35 1.61 5.14
N VAL A 14 11.58 2.81 5.68
CA VAL A 14 12.87 3.21 6.25
C VAL A 14 13.32 2.26 7.36
N LEU A 15 12.38 1.83 8.20
CA LEU A 15 12.64 0.90 9.31
C LEU A 15 12.82 -0.56 8.87
N THR A 16 12.14 -0.98 7.80
CA THR A 16 12.11 -2.40 7.39
C THR A 16 13.05 -2.74 6.25
N MET A 17 13.48 -1.77 5.44
CA MET A 17 14.33 -2.02 4.29
C MET A 17 15.72 -2.56 4.71
N PRO A 18 16.33 -3.41 3.87
CA PRO A 18 17.66 -3.97 4.12
C PRO A 18 18.73 -2.87 4.23
N ALA A 19 19.80 -3.16 4.98
CA ALA A 19 20.94 -2.26 5.05
C ALA A 19 21.64 -2.17 3.68
N GLY A 20 21.88 -0.94 3.19
CA GLY A 20 22.51 -0.73 1.87
C GLY A 20 21.59 -1.02 0.68
N ALA A 21 20.28 -0.78 0.82
CA ALA A 21 19.30 -0.90 -0.24
C ALA A 21 19.76 -0.24 -1.56
N ALA A 22 19.81 -1.04 -2.64
CA ALA A 22 20.24 -0.57 -3.95
C ALA A 22 19.30 0.53 -4.48
N GLY A 23 19.86 1.69 -4.84
CA GLY A 23 19.11 2.83 -5.36
C GLY A 23 18.54 3.78 -4.30
N TYR A 24 18.93 3.63 -3.03
CA TYR A 24 18.62 4.59 -1.96
C TYR A 24 19.90 5.07 -1.29
N ASN A 25 20.19 6.38 -1.39
CA ASN A 25 21.37 7.02 -0.79
C ASN A 25 21.05 7.78 0.50
N GLY A 26 19.83 7.60 1.01
CA GLY A 26 19.31 8.36 2.13
C GLY A 26 19.57 7.77 3.51
N ILE A 27 19.00 8.41 4.53
CA ILE A 27 19.00 7.88 5.89
C ILE A 27 17.96 6.76 5.99
N GLY A 28 18.40 5.55 6.25
CA GLY A 28 17.54 4.40 6.49
C GLY A 28 18.29 3.07 6.35
N GLY A 29 17.57 1.96 6.19
CA GLY A 29 18.18 0.63 6.13
C GLY A 29 18.42 0.06 7.52
N PHE A 30 17.52 0.37 8.46
CA PHE A 30 17.59 -0.14 9.83
C PHE A 30 17.39 -1.66 9.90
N ALA A 31 16.90 -2.28 8.82
CA ALA A 31 16.83 -3.72 8.66
C ALA A 31 16.19 -4.43 9.86
N LEU A 32 15.15 -3.84 10.49
CA LEU A 32 14.48 -4.44 11.65
C LEU A 32 14.07 -5.90 11.40
N PRO A 33 13.49 -6.29 10.25
CA PRO A 33 13.20 -7.69 9.96
C PRO A 33 14.43 -8.59 9.93
N GLU A 34 15.60 -8.10 9.53
CA GLU A 34 16.84 -8.87 9.49
C GLU A 34 17.44 -9.02 10.89
N ILE A 35 17.40 -7.96 11.70
CA ILE A 35 17.85 -7.97 13.10
C ILE A 35 17.07 -9.01 13.89
N PHE A 36 15.74 -9.03 13.75
CA PHE A 36 14.90 -10.02 14.42
C PHE A 36 14.83 -11.36 13.69
N GLY A 37 15.30 -11.44 12.43
CA GLY A 37 15.35 -12.65 11.62
C GLY A 37 16.29 -13.74 12.16
N VAL A 38 17.21 -13.39 13.08
CA VAL A 38 18.03 -14.37 13.83
C VAL A 38 17.16 -15.38 14.58
N LEU A 39 15.93 -15.02 14.94
CA LEU A 39 14.96 -15.89 15.62
C LEU A 39 14.14 -16.76 14.64
N GLY A 40 14.51 -16.80 13.37
CA GLY A 40 13.84 -17.54 12.31
C GLY A 40 12.73 -16.73 11.59
N PRO A 41 11.90 -17.39 10.75
CA PRO A 41 10.89 -16.71 9.92
C PRO A 41 9.83 -15.96 10.73
N VAL A 42 9.57 -16.39 11.96
CA VAL A 42 8.64 -15.68 12.86
C VAL A 42 9.27 -14.39 13.40
N GLY A 43 10.60 -14.38 13.57
CA GLY A 43 11.36 -13.22 13.99
C GLY A 43 11.38 -12.10 12.95
N SER A 44 11.55 -12.44 11.67
CA SER A 44 11.49 -11.45 10.59
C SER A 44 10.11 -10.82 10.45
N LEU A 45 9.04 -11.63 10.60
CA LEU A 45 7.66 -11.12 10.70
C LEU A 45 7.49 -10.15 11.88
N PHE A 46 8.02 -10.49 13.05
CA PHE A 46 7.95 -9.63 14.22
C PHE A 46 8.67 -8.29 13.99
N GLY A 47 9.88 -8.33 13.41
CA GLY A 47 10.61 -7.11 13.04
C GLY A 47 9.86 -6.25 12.02
N TRP A 48 9.16 -6.86 11.06
CA TRP A 48 8.31 -6.14 10.11
C TRP A 48 7.09 -5.50 10.80
N VAL A 49 6.40 -6.24 11.69
CA VAL A 49 5.28 -5.71 12.47
C VAL A 49 5.72 -4.53 13.33
N LEU A 50 6.90 -4.59 13.94
CA LEU A 50 7.47 -3.46 14.68
C LEU A 50 7.72 -2.24 13.76
N GLY A 51 8.21 -2.45 12.54
CA GLY A 51 8.35 -1.39 11.55
C GLY A 51 7.00 -0.78 11.12
N VAL A 52 5.94 -1.60 10.99
CA VAL A 52 4.57 -1.13 10.74
C VAL A 52 4.05 -0.33 11.92
N LEU A 53 4.24 -0.82 13.15
CA LEU A 53 3.85 -0.11 14.37
C LEU A 53 4.58 1.23 14.50
N GLY A 54 5.87 1.28 14.18
CA GLY A 54 6.64 2.53 14.12
C GLY A 54 6.05 3.51 13.12
N GLY A 55 5.68 3.03 11.92
CA GLY A 55 4.99 3.84 10.90
C GLY A 55 3.61 4.32 11.36
N MET A 56 2.83 3.47 12.02
CA MET A 56 1.53 3.84 12.59
C MET A 56 1.66 4.93 13.66
N ILE A 57 2.63 4.80 14.57
CA ILE A 57 2.87 5.78 15.62
C ILE A 57 3.30 7.11 14.99
N ALA A 58 4.24 7.09 14.04
CA ALA A 58 4.67 8.30 13.35
C ALA A 58 3.51 8.99 12.61
N ALA A 59 2.70 8.23 11.87
CA ALA A 59 1.52 8.75 11.18
C ALA A 59 0.50 9.33 12.17
N ALA A 60 0.26 8.67 13.30
CA ALA A 60 -0.63 9.14 14.35
C ALA A 60 -0.13 10.45 14.97
N LEU A 61 1.16 10.55 15.27
CA LEU A 61 1.78 11.77 15.83
C LEU A 61 1.66 12.95 14.86
N ILE A 62 1.98 12.76 13.58
CA ILE A 62 1.85 13.82 12.58
C ILE A 62 0.38 14.18 12.35
N SER A 63 -0.51 13.19 12.27
CA SER A 63 -1.95 13.43 12.16
C SER A 63 -2.51 14.19 13.36
N LEU A 64 -2.00 13.93 14.57
CA LEU A 64 -2.42 14.65 15.77
C LEU A 64 -1.89 16.08 15.75
N ALA A 65 -0.60 16.27 15.40
CA ALA A 65 0.01 17.60 15.28
C ALA A 65 -0.73 18.48 14.26
N VAL A 66 -1.20 17.89 13.16
CA VAL A 66 -2.00 18.60 12.14
C VAL A 66 -3.49 18.68 12.50
N GLY A 67 -4.03 17.68 13.17
CA GLY A 67 -5.45 17.61 13.55
C GLY A 67 -5.83 18.66 14.59
N VAL A 68 -4.99 18.86 15.61
CA VAL A 68 -5.23 19.83 16.69
C VAL A 68 -5.49 21.26 16.18
N PRO A 69 -4.66 21.84 15.29
CA PRO A 69 -4.92 23.17 14.75
C PRO A 69 -6.12 23.19 13.78
N THR A 70 -6.33 22.14 12.99
CA THR A 70 -7.38 22.11 11.95
C THR A 70 -8.80 22.01 12.53
N LEU A 71 -8.97 21.33 13.67
CA LEU A 71 -10.25 21.22 14.38
C LEU A 71 -10.79 22.56 14.93
N ARG A 72 -9.94 23.60 14.98
CA ARG A 72 -10.34 24.94 15.45
C ARG A 72 -10.92 25.83 14.34
N LEU A 73 -10.94 25.36 13.09
CA LEU A 73 -11.47 26.11 11.96
C LEU A 73 -12.97 25.84 11.74
N ARG A 74 -13.66 26.78 11.09
CA ARG A 74 -15.02 26.54 10.57
C ARG A 74 -14.98 25.49 9.46
N GLU A 75 -16.07 24.77 9.25
CA GLU A 75 -16.18 23.64 8.29
C GLU A 75 -15.66 24.00 6.90
N ASP A 76 -15.94 25.20 6.40
CA ASP A 76 -15.48 25.66 5.07
C ASP A 76 -13.95 25.81 4.97
N TYR A 77 -13.31 26.25 6.06
CA TYR A 77 -11.85 26.45 6.10
C TYR A 77 -11.10 25.15 6.42
N LEU A 78 -11.75 24.20 7.08
CA LEU A 78 -11.19 22.89 7.37
C LEU A 78 -10.88 22.13 6.08
N ALA A 79 -11.81 22.14 5.12
CA ALA A 79 -11.63 21.48 3.83
C ALA A 79 -10.45 22.07 3.03
N ILE A 80 -10.37 23.40 2.95
CA ILE A 80 -9.30 24.11 2.24
C ILE A 80 -7.94 23.81 2.87
N THR A 81 -7.88 23.81 4.21
CA THR A 81 -6.64 23.55 4.94
C THR A 81 -6.18 22.10 4.77
N ALA A 82 -7.11 21.13 4.81
CA ALA A 82 -6.79 19.72 4.57
C ALA A 82 -6.24 19.49 3.16
N LEU A 83 -6.77 20.16 2.14
CA LEU A 83 -6.26 20.12 0.77
C LEU A 83 -4.85 20.73 0.70
N GLY A 84 -4.65 21.91 1.28
CA GLY A 84 -3.36 22.59 1.31
C GLY A 84 -2.26 21.72 1.94
N ILE A 85 -2.57 21.09 3.08
CA ILE A 85 -1.62 20.19 3.76
C ILE A 85 -1.30 18.96 2.89
N ALA A 86 -2.30 18.37 2.24
CA ALA A 86 -2.08 17.24 1.34
C ALA A 86 -1.15 17.61 0.17
N THR A 87 -1.34 18.80 -0.42
CA THR A 87 -0.48 19.29 -1.50
C THR A 87 0.94 19.58 -1.02
N ILE A 88 1.11 20.26 0.13
CA ILE A 88 2.44 20.58 0.69
C ILE A 88 3.21 19.29 0.98
N LEU A 89 2.59 18.31 1.65
CA LEU A 89 3.25 17.04 1.95
C LEU A 89 3.69 16.29 0.70
N THR A 90 2.85 16.26 -0.33
CA THR A 90 3.16 15.59 -1.59
C THR A 90 4.31 16.30 -2.32
N THR A 91 4.31 17.64 -2.33
CA THR A 91 5.41 18.41 -2.93
C THR A 91 6.72 18.18 -2.19
N VAL A 92 6.72 18.23 -0.86
CA VAL A 92 7.93 17.98 -0.05
C VAL A 92 8.48 16.58 -0.31
N VAL A 93 7.62 15.55 -0.36
CA VAL A 93 8.06 14.18 -0.65
C VAL A 93 8.68 14.05 -2.04
N ASN A 94 8.15 14.76 -3.03
CA ASN A 94 8.66 14.70 -4.39
C ASN A 94 9.95 15.51 -4.60
N ASP A 95 10.14 16.59 -3.84
CA ASP A 95 11.33 17.46 -3.96
C ASP A 95 12.50 16.92 -3.14
N GLU A 96 12.23 16.25 -2.02
CA GLU A 96 13.26 15.76 -1.11
C GLU A 96 13.84 14.41 -1.54
N GLU A 97 14.92 14.46 -2.31
CA GLU A 97 15.58 13.27 -2.86
C GLU A 97 16.30 12.44 -1.78
N TRP A 98 16.92 13.07 -0.78
CA TRP A 98 17.77 12.34 0.18
C TRP A 98 16.98 11.47 1.15
N LEU A 99 15.69 11.73 1.41
CA LEU A 99 14.91 10.94 2.37
C LEU A 99 13.81 10.12 1.70
N PHE A 100 13.17 10.67 0.65
CA PHE A 100 12.04 10.03 0.00
C PHE A 100 12.37 9.47 -1.39
N ASN A 101 13.60 9.70 -1.87
CA ASN A 101 14.04 9.35 -3.21
C ASN A 101 13.22 10.07 -4.31
N GLY A 102 12.70 11.26 -3.97
CA GLY A 102 11.95 12.12 -4.86
C GLY A 102 10.72 11.44 -5.48
N PRO A 103 10.38 11.72 -6.75
CA PRO A 103 9.18 11.20 -7.40
C PRO A 103 9.19 9.69 -7.63
N PHE A 104 10.36 9.05 -7.61
CA PHE A 104 10.52 7.63 -7.85
C PHE A 104 10.19 6.76 -6.62
N GLY A 105 10.18 7.38 -5.43
CA GLY A 105 9.92 6.70 -4.17
C GLY A 105 10.95 5.60 -3.84
N ILE A 106 10.70 4.88 -2.74
CA ILE A 106 11.56 3.80 -2.28
C ILE A 106 10.97 2.45 -2.73
N ASN A 107 11.68 1.76 -3.62
CA ASN A 107 11.22 0.49 -4.20
C ASN A 107 11.72 -0.75 -3.42
N THR A 108 12.65 -0.57 -2.49
CA THR A 108 13.27 -1.64 -1.70
C THR A 108 12.47 -1.97 -0.45
N VAL A 109 11.21 -2.37 -0.63
CA VAL A 109 10.30 -2.72 0.47
C VAL A 109 10.52 -4.17 0.90
N HIS A 110 10.60 -4.38 2.22
CA HIS A 110 10.70 -5.73 2.79
C HIS A 110 9.43 -6.55 2.50
N THR A 111 9.60 -7.82 2.13
CA THR A 111 8.51 -8.74 1.76
C THR A 111 8.37 -9.88 2.80
N PRO A 112 7.61 -9.66 3.89
CA PRO A 112 7.60 -10.53 5.08
C PRO A 112 7.16 -11.98 4.81
N LEU A 113 6.25 -12.18 3.85
CA LEU A 113 5.66 -13.49 3.55
C LEU A 113 6.39 -14.27 2.46
N ARG A 114 7.46 -13.71 1.88
CA ARG A 114 8.17 -14.32 0.75
C ARG A 114 8.86 -15.63 1.13
N GLU A 115 9.32 -15.74 2.38
CA GLU A 115 10.00 -16.93 2.89
C GLU A 115 9.03 -18.06 3.26
N VAL A 116 7.82 -17.70 3.72
CA VAL A 116 6.80 -18.68 4.16
C VAL A 116 5.96 -19.17 2.98
N PHE A 117 5.64 -18.29 2.05
CA PHE A 117 4.88 -18.59 0.83
C PHE A 117 5.70 -18.18 -0.39
N PRO A 118 6.64 -19.03 -0.86
CA PRO A 118 7.34 -18.79 -2.10
C PRO A 118 6.35 -18.95 -3.27
N LEU A 119 5.66 -17.86 -3.63
CA LEU A 119 4.73 -17.80 -4.77
C LEU A 119 5.46 -17.91 -6.12
N SER A 120 6.77 -18.14 -6.13
CA SER A 120 7.54 -18.32 -7.35
C SER A 120 7.65 -19.80 -7.71
N LEU A 121 6.81 -20.24 -8.64
CA LEU A 121 6.81 -21.58 -9.25
C LEU A 121 7.99 -21.78 -10.24
N GLY A 122 9.11 -21.10 -10.01
CA GLY A 122 10.26 -21.05 -10.93
C GLY A 122 10.37 -19.71 -11.67
N GLY A 123 10.43 -19.74 -13.00
CA GLY A 123 10.68 -18.56 -13.84
C GLY A 123 9.51 -17.57 -13.90
N PHE A 124 9.83 -16.29 -14.10
CA PHE A 124 8.85 -15.20 -14.22
C PHE A 124 7.72 -15.51 -15.20
N THR A 125 8.05 -16.08 -16.37
CA THR A 125 7.08 -16.48 -17.40
C THR A 125 6.11 -17.55 -16.91
N VAL A 126 6.57 -18.52 -16.13
CA VAL A 126 5.73 -19.62 -15.62
C VAL A 126 4.72 -19.07 -14.61
N ASN A 127 5.18 -18.22 -13.69
CA ASN A 127 4.29 -17.53 -12.75
C ASN A 127 3.24 -16.69 -13.50
N MET A 128 3.66 -15.91 -14.49
CA MET A 128 2.75 -15.05 -15.26
C MET A 128 1.67 -15.87 -15.99
N VAL A 129 2.04 -17.00 -16.61
CA VAL A 129 1.09 -17.86 -17.31
C VAL A 129 0.12 -18.52 -16.34
N ILE A 130 0.60 -19.08 -15.23
CA ILE A 130 -0.25 -19.81 -14.28
C ILE A 130 -1.20 -18.86 -13.54
N PHE A 131 -0.67 -17.79 -12.94
CA PHE A 131 -1.51 -16.80 -12.25
C PHE A 131 -2.40 -16.03 -13.21
N GLY A 132 -1.91 -15.71 -14.42
CA GLY A 132 -2.71 -15.10 -15.47
C GLY A 132 -3.88 -15.98 -15.92
N ALA A 133 -3.63 -17.26 -16.16
CA ALA A 133 -4.67 -18.22 -16.52
C ALA A 133 -5.70 -18.42 -15.39
N LEU A 134 -5.25 -18.53 -14.14
CA LEU A 134 -6.14 -18.63 -12.97
C LEU A 134 -7.00 -17.37 -12.81
N SER A 135 -6.43 -16.19 -13.00
CA SER A 135 -7.15 -14.92 -12.96
C SER A 135 -8.24 -14.88 -14.03
N LEU A 136 -7.88 -15.19 -15.29
CA LEU A 136 -8.84 -15.25 -16.41
C LEU A 136 -9.95 -16.28 -16.16
N ALA A 137 -9.61 -17.46 -15.65
CA ALA A 137 -10.59 -18.49 -15.30
C ALA A 137 -11.56 -17.99 -14.21
N THR A 138 -11.06 -17.30 -13.20
CA THR A 138 -11.90 -16.74 -12.11
C THR A 138 -12.84 -15.66 -12.65
N PHE A 139 -12.36 -14.75 -13.49
CA PHE A 139 -13.20 -13.74 -14.15
C PHE A 139 -14.24 -14.37 -15.07
N ALA A 140 -13.88 -15.41 -15.83
CA ALA A 140 -14.81 -16.12 -16.70
C ALA A 140 -15.90 -16.86 -15.89
N LEU A 141 -15.52 -17.52 -14.79
CA LEU A 141 -16.45 -18.24 -13.91
C LEU A 141 -17.40 -17.30 -13.18
N THR A 142 -16.89 -16.19 -12.64
CA THR A 142 -17.72 -15.17 -11.98
C THR A 142 -18.65 -14.49 -12.98
N GLY A 143 -18.17 -14.16 -14.18
CA GLY A 143 -18.99 -13.63 -15.27
C GLY A 143 -20.07 -14.62 -15.72
N TYR A 144 -19.72 -15.89 -15.91
CA TYR A 144 -20.66 -16.96 -16.24
C TYR A 144 -21.72 -17.14 -15.13
N TRP A 145 -21.30 -17.14 -13.86
CA TRP A 145 -22.19 -17.25 -12.72
C TRP A 145 -23.16 -16.08 -12.63
N LEU A 146 -22.67 -14.85 -12.83
CA LEU A 146 -23.50 -13.64 -12.91
C LEU A 146 -24.55 -13.75 -14.03
N VAL A 147 -24.13 -14.10 -15.26
CA VAL A 147 -25.05 -14.27 -16.38
C VAL A 147 -26.11 -15.33 -16.07
N ARG A 148 -25.72 -16.45 -15.47
CA ARG A 148 -26.63 -17.53 -15.09
C ARG A 148 -27.61 -17.12 -14.00
N VAL A 149 -27.19 -16.28 -13.04
CA VAL A 149 -28.06 -15.74 -11.98
C VAL A 149 -29.07 -14.75 -12.56
N PHE A 150 -28.65 -13.87 -13.46
CA PHE A 150 -29.56 -12.91 -14.11
C PHE A 150 -30.57 -13.59 -15.04
N GLN A 151 -30.21 -14.68 -15.73
CA GLN A 151 -31.14 -15.45 -16.54
C GLN A 151 -32.23 -16.16 -15.73
N ARG A 152 -32.01 -16.40 -14.42
CA ARG A 152 -33.02 -16.96 -13.52
C ARG A 152 -34.02 -15.91 -13.01
N GLN A 153 -33.67 -14.63 -12.99
CA GLN A 153 -34.62 -13.55 -12.68
C GLN A 153 -35.39 -13.13 -13.94
N GLY A 154 -36.43 -13.91 -14.24
CA GLY A 154 -37.34 -13.67 -15.35
C GLY A 154 -37.90 -12.24 -15.37
N ARG A 155 -37.82 -11.66 -16.57
CA ARG A 155 -38.63 -10.53 -17.09
C ARG A 155 -38.40 -9.12 -16.53
N ARG A 156 -37.86 -8.91 -15.33
CA ARG A 156 -37.54 -7.54 -14.82
C ARG A 156 -36.15 -7.01 -15.17
N GLY A 157 -35.15 -7.87 -15.42
CA GLY A 157 -33.79 -7.45 -15.77
C GLY A 157 -33.65 -6.83 -17.18
N ARG A 158 -34.57 -7.11 -18.10
CA ARG A 158 -34.57 -6.53 -19.45
C ARG A 158 -34.91 -5.03 -19.49
N LEU A 159 -35.60 -4.51 -18.48
CA LEU A 159 -36.00 -3.09 -18.43
C LEU A 159 -34.82 -2.16 -18.09
N ILE A 160 -33.84 -2.64 -17.32
CA ILE A 160 -32.67 -1.82 -16.95
C ILE A 160 -31.70 -1.68 -18.13
N LEU A 161 -31.64 -2.70 -19.00
CA LEU A 161 -30.81 -2.67 -20.22
C LEU A 161 -31.36 -1.75 -21.32
N GLY A 162 -32.67 -1.44 -21.32
CA GLY A 162 -33.26 -0.50 -22.28
C GLY A 162 -33.05 0.98 -21.93
N VAL A 163 -32.57 1.29 -20.74
CA VAL A 163 -32.32 2.67 -20.28
C VAL A 163 -30.82 3.03 -20.32
N LEU A 164 -29.95 2.03 -20.53
CA LEU A 164 -28.49 2.18 -20.52
C LEU A 164 -27.82 1.99 -21.89
N VAL A 165 -28.59 1.72 -22.94
CA VAL A 165 -28.17 1.81 -24.36
C VAL A 165 -28.80 3.06 -24.95
#